data_AF-A0A949IEB0-F1
#
_entry.id   AF-A0A949IEB0-F1
#
_cell.length_a   1.000
_cell.length_b   1.000
_cell.length_c   1.000
_cell.angle_alpha   90.00
_cell.angle_beta   90.00
_cell.angle_gamma   90.00
#
_symmetry.space_group_name_H-M   'P 1'
#
loop_
_entity.id
_entity.type
_entity.pdbx_description
1 polymer ?
#
loop_
_entity_poly.entity_id
_entity_poly.type
_entity_poly.pdbx_seq_one_letter_code
_entity_poly.pdbx_strand_id
1 'polypeptide(L)'
;DLTNSQAPLQEHAQSVSVEGLEHLFKWASDVVSEGEDERVRQAREKRVRRQVLEVVQQYREQKVVAKNQDEVAYLQRRVIALLQKLQEMTEENAAVKQIMVSQYWAIQRIPFLEEQVKALKVVEYEKESAIKERRYLMDALAKVKVERDYLEDILNTCEDENTRLANILKATRSEMEELKARRWWHMFWPAKKQA
;
A
#
# COMPACT_ATOMS: atom_id res chain seq x y z
N ASP A 1 7.94 -60.18 -25.37
CA ASP A 1 9.09 -59.81 -26.19
C ASP A 1 9.79 -58.57 -25.67
N LEU A 2 10.95 -58.77 -25.03
CA LEU A 2 12.18 -58.00 -25.19
C LEU A 2 13.23 -58.69 -24.30
N THR A 3 14.07 -59.42 -25.00
CA THR A 3 15.02 -60.41 -24.53
C THR A 3 16.22 -59.81 -23.81
N ASN A 4 16.51 -60.35 -22.63
CA ASN A 4 17.83 -60.88 -22.27
C ASN A 4 19.06 -60.03 -22.64
N SER A 5 19.19 -58.84 -22.04
CA SER A 5 20.37 -57.96 -22.23
C SER A 5 21.25 -57.83 -20.96
N GLN A 6 21.04 -58.68 -19.94
CA GLN A 6 21.81 -58.61 -18.68
C GLN A 6 23.05 -59.53 -18.63
N ALA A 7 23.24 -60.41 -19.61
CA ALA A 7 24.35 -61.38 -19.62
C ALA A 7 25.78 -60.77 -19.64
N PRO A 8 26.10 -59.68 -20.37
CA PRO A 8 27.51 -59.27 -20.51
C PRO A 8 28.09 -58.60 -19.26
N LEU A 9 27.26 -58.07 -18.35
CA LEU A 9 27.72 -57.41 -17.12
C LEU A 9 28.11 -58.40 -16.02
N GLN A 10 27.44 -59.56 -15.97
CA GLN A 10 27.75 -60.62 -15.01
C GLN A 10 29.02 -61.39 -15.39
N GLU A 11 29.19 -61.70 -16.68
CA GLU A 11 30.41 -62.34 -17.20
C GLU A 11 31.64 -61.45 -17.03
N HIS A 12 31.49 -60.12 -17.23
CA HIS A 12 32.56 -59.15 -16.97
C HIS A 12 32.87 -58.97 -15.48
N ALA A 13 31.87 -59.09 -14.60
CA ALA A 13 32.10 -59.05 -13.15
C ALA A 13 32.85 -60.30 -12.67
N GLN A 14 32.59 -61.46 -13.28
CA GLN A 14 33.27 -62.72 -13.00
C GLN A 14 34.68 -62.75 -13.56
N SER A 15 34.96 -62.22 -14.76
CA SER A 15 36.32 -62.17 -15.33
C SER A 15 37.29 -61.24 -14.59
N VAL A 16 36.77 -60.25 -13.84
CA VAL A 16 37.53 -59.31 -12.98
C VAL A 16 37.56 -59.78 -11.51
N SER A 17 36.89 -60.89 -11.20
CA SER A 17 36.99 -61.56 -9.90
C SER A 17 38.30 -62.36 -9.79
N VAL A 18 38.70 -62.72 -8.57
CA VAL A 18 39.98 -63.42 -8.34
C VAL A 18 40.01 -64.78 -9.05
N GLU A 19 38.89 -65.50 -9.10
CA GLU A 19 38.73 -66.77 -9.82
C GLU A 19 38.75 -66.60 -11.35
N GLY A 20 38.10 -65.55 -11.89
CA GLY A 20 38.12 -65.28 -13.33
C GLY A 20 39.49 -64.85 -13.85
N LEU A 21 40.24 -64.09 -13.05
CA LEU A 21 41.62 -63.74 -13.34
C LEU A 21 42.53 -64.98 -13.35
N GLU A 22 42.31 -65.95 -12.45
CA GLU A 22 43.06 -67.22 -12.46
C GLU A 22 42.86 -68.03 -13.75
N HIS A 23 41.63 -68.09 -14.27
CA HIS A 23 41.35 -68.71 -15.55
C HIS A 23 42.00 -67.98 -16.73
N LEU A 24 41.99 -66.64 -16.70
CA LEU A 24 42.67 -65.82 -17.72
C LEU A 24 44.20 -65.95 -17.67
N PHE A 25 44.80 -66.02 -16.48
CA PHE A 25 46.24 -66.26 -16.33
C PHE A 25 46.64 -67.65 -16.81
N LYS A 26 45.84 -68.67 -16.49
CA LYS A 26 46.08 -70.05 -16.94
C LYS A 26 45.97 -70.16 -18.46
N TRP A 27 44.94 -69.57 -19.06
CA TRP A 27 44.75 -69.55 -20.51
C TRP A 27 45.85 -68.75 -21.24
N ALA A 28 46.19 -67.54 -20.75
CA ALA A 28 47.26 -66.74 -21.32
C ALA A 28 48.64 -67.43 -21.18
N SER A 29 48.84 -68.20 -20.12
CA SER A 29 50.02 -69.04 -19.92
C SER A 29 50.09 -70.19 -20.92
N ASP A 30 48.98 -70.88 -21.18
CA ASP A 30 48.93 -72.05 -22.08
C ASP A 30 49.07 -71.67 -23.57
N VAL A 31 48.64 -70.46 -23.97
CA VAL A 31 48.62 -70.04 -25.39
C VAL A 31 49.88 -69.30 -25.84
N VAL A 32 50.61 -68.63 -24.93
CA VAL A 32 51.71 -67.69 -25.30
C VAL A 32 53.11 -68.32 -25.17
N SER A 33 53.26 -69.50 -24.57
CA SER A 33 54.58 -70.03 -24.19
C SER A 33 54.84 -71.49 -24.55
N GLU A 34 54.62 -71.88 -25.80
CA GLU A 34 55.20 -73.12 -26.32
C GLU A 34 56.73 -72.97 -26.47
N GLY A 35 57.51 -73.35 -25.44
CA GLY A 35 58.96 -73.61 -25.55
C GLY A 35 59.93 -72.96 -24.55
N GLU A 36 59.49 -72.23 -23.51
CA GLU A 36 60.39 -71.63 -22.49
C GLU A 36 60.60 -72.50 -21.22
N ASP A 37 61.70 -72.24 -20.51
CA ASP A 37 62.16 -72.97 -19.31
C ASP A 37 61.27 -72.70 -18.06
N GLU A 38 60.81 -73.78 -17.43
CA GLU A 38 59.65 -73.83 -16.52
C GLU A 38 59.81 -72.97 -15.24
N ARG A 39 61.05 -72.74 -14.78
CA ARG A 39 61.33 -71.95 -13.56
C ARG A 39 61.29 -70.44 -13.80
N VAL A 40 61.78 -69.98 -14.94
CA VAL A 40 61.74 -68.57 -15.34
C VAL A 40 60.30 -68.15 -15.62
N ARG A 41 59.51 -69.08 -16.20
CA ARG A 41 58.06 -68.97 -16.40
C ARG A 41 57.31 -68.65 -15.11
N GLN A 42 57.44 -69.51 -14.10
CA GLN A 42 56.75 -69.32 -12.81
C GLN A 42 57.18 -68.05 -12.07
N ALA A 43 58.45 -67.62 -12.20
CA ALA A 43 58.93 -66.39 -11.57
C ALA A 43 58.36 -65.13 -12.25
N ARG A 44 58.26 -65.13 -13.59
CA ARG A 44 57.65 -64.04 -14.37
C ARG A 44 56.15 -63.98 -14.12
N GLU A 45 55.47 -65.11 -14.12
CA GLU A 45 54.05 -65.23 -13.81
C GLU A 45 53.74 -64.73 -12.39
N LYS A 46 54.51 -65.14 -11.37
CA LYS A 46 54.35 -64.63 -9.98
C LYS A 46 54.58 -63.12 -9.85
N ARG A 47 55.39 -62.52 -10.73
CA ARG A 47 55.62 -61.07 -10.74
C ARG A 47 54.47 -60.34 -11.42
N VAL A 48 54.08 -60.78 -12.61
CA VAL A 48 52.95 -60.22 -13.36
C VAL A 48 51.65 -60.37 -12.56
N ARG A 49 51.42 -61.52 -11.93
CA ARG A 49 50.27 -61.76 -11.04
C ARG A 49 50.23 -60.78 -9.87
N ARG A 50 51.37 -60.51 -9.22
CA ARG A 50 51.45 -59.49 -8.16
C ARG A 50 51.14 -58.09 -8.68
N GLN A 51 51.72 -57.69 -9.81
CA GLN A 51 51.47 -56.39 -10.42
C GLN A 51 50.00 -56.22 -10.84
N VAL A 52 49.39 -57.25 -11.43
CA VAL A 52 47.97 -57.20 -11.82
C VAL A 52 47.07 -57.16 -10.60
N LEU A 53 47.34 -57.95 -9.56
CA LEU A 53 46.57 -57.90 -8.31
C LEU A 53 46.67 -56.53 -7.63
N GLU A 54 47.86 -55.92 -7.63
CA GLU A 54 48.07 -54.57 -7.10
C GLU A 54 47.29 -53.52 -7.89
N VAL A 55 47.30 -53.58 -9.23
CA VAL A 55 46.51 -52.70 -10.10
C VAL A 55 45.00 -52.90 -9.90
N VAL A 56 44.53 -54.15 -9.79
CA VAL A 56 43.12 -54.46 -9.52
C VAL A 56 42.68 -53.95 -8.15
N GLN A 57 43.56 -54.06 -7.15
CA GLN A 57 43.29 -53.55 -5.82
C GLN A 57 43.24 -52.02 -5.80
N GLN A 58 44.21 -51.34 -6.42
CA GLN A 58 44.20 -49.89 -6.61
C GLN A 58 42.95 -49.41 -7.34
N TYR A 59 42.48 -50.15 -8.37
CA TYR A 59 41.26 -49.81 -9.08
C TYR A 59 40.00 -49.95 -8.21
N ARG A 60 39.93 -50.98 -7.36
CA ARG A 60 38.83 -51.14 -6.40
C ARG A 60 38.84 -50.03 -5.36
N GLU A 61 40.00 -49.68 -4.83
CA GLU A 61 40.17 -48.57 -3.88
C GLU A 61 39.78 -47.24 -4.53
N GLN A 62 40.24 -46.95 -5.75
CA GLN A 62 39.84 -45.75 -6.51
C GLN A 62 38.34 -45.70 -6.74
N LYS A 63 37.70 -46.83 -7.07
CA LYS A 63 36.24 -46.89 -7.27
C LYS A 63 35.46 -46.60 -5.99
N VAL A 64 35.94 -47.07 -4.84
CA VAL A 64 35.33 -46.77 -3.53
C VAL A 64 35.56 -45.29 -3.18
N VAL A 65 36.77 -44.78 -3.37
CA VAL A 65 37.09 -43.36 -3.15
C VAL A 65 36.22 -42.45 -4.02
N ALA A 66 36.03 -42.78 -5.31
CA ALA A 66 35.18 -42.00 -6.22
C ALA A 66 33.72 -41.97 -5.75
N LYS A 67 33.15 -43.12 -5.33
CA LYS A 67 31.79 -43.16 -4.77
C LYS A 67 31.66 -42.31 -3.51
N ASN A 68 32.63 -42.42 -2.61
CA ASN A 68 32.65 -41.61 -1.39
C ASN A 68 32.78 -40.11 -1.72
N GLN A 69 33.56 -39.74 -2.73
CA GLN A 69 33.68 -38.36 -3.20
C GLN A 69 32.36 -37.83 -3.78
N ASP A 70 31.62 -38.64 -4.54
CA ASP A 70 30.30 -38.26 -5.06
C ASP A 70 29.28 -38.07 -3.94
N GLU A 71 29.28 -38.95 -2.93
CA GLU A 71 28.44 -38.81 -1.73
C GLU A 71 28.81 -37.55 -0.93
N VAL A 72 30.10 -37.30 -0.70
CA VAL A 72 30.58 -36.09 -0.04
C VAL A 72 30.17 -34.85 -0.82
N ALA A 73 30.30 -34.84 -2.14
CA ALA A 73 29.88 -33.72 -2.99
C ALA A 73 28.36 -33.50 -2.95
N TYR A 74 27.56 -34.57 -2.93
CA TYR A 74 26.12 -34.47 -2.74
C TYR A 74 25.76 -33.88 -1.39
N LEU A 75 26.37 -34.40 -0.31
CA LEU A 75 26.12 -33.92 1.04
C LEU A 75 26.56 -32.46 1.20
N GLN A 76 27.69 -32.06 0.63
CA GLN A 76 28.14 -30.66 0.61
C GLN A 76 27.13 -29.75 -0.08
N ARG A 77 26.64 -30.12 -1.27
CA ARG A 77 25.58 -29.36 -1.97
C ARG A 77 24.32 -29.25 -1.12
N ARG A 78 23.92 -30.34 -0.46
CA ARG A 78 22.73 -30.36 0.40
C ARG A 78 22.91 -29.48 1.65
N VAL A 79 24.07 -29.51 2.28
CA VAL A 79 24.40 -28.64 3.42
C VAL A 79 24.34 -27.18 3.01
N ILE A 80 24.90 -26.81 1.85
CA ILE A 80 24.82 -25.44 1.33
C ILE A 80 23.38 -25.00 1.12
N ALA A 81 22.54 -25.83 0.50
CA ALA A 81 21.12 -25.52 0.29
C ALA A 81 20.35 -25.35 1.61
N LEU A 82 20.63 -26.19 2.62
CA LEU A 82 20.03 -26.07 3.94
C LEU A 82 20.48 -24.80 4.66
N LEU A 83 21.76 -24.43 4.56
CA LEU A 83 22.29 -23.19 5.14
C LEU A 83 21.67 -21.95 4.48
N GLN A 84 21.51 -21.96 3.16
CA GLN A 84 20.80 -20.89 2.44
C GLN A 84 19.36 -20.75 2.91
N LYS A 85 18.64 -21.86 3.04
CA LYS A 85 17.25 -21.83 3.53
C LYS A 85 17.19 -21.32 4.97
N LEU A 86 18.14 -21.70 5.82
CA LEU A 86 18.21 -21.21 7.19
C LEU A 86 18.47 -19.69 7.22
N GLN A 87 19.37 -19.20 6.38
CA GLN A 87 19.65 -17.77 6.23
C GLN A 87 18.39 -17.00 5.80
N GLU A 88 17.69 -17.44 4.76
CA GLU A 88 16.43 -16.83 4.31
C GLU A 88 15.42 -16.74 5.47
N MET A 89 15.22 -17.84 6.21
CA MET A 89 14.31 -17.86 7.36
C MET A 89 14.74 -16.90 8.47
N THR A 90 16.05 -16.70 8.68
CA THR A 90 16.54 -15.73 9.68
C THR A 90 16.31 -14.28 9.26
N GLU A 91 16.48 -13.97 7.98
CA GLU A 91 16.22 -12.64 7.41
C GLU A 91 14.71 -12.32 7.44
N GLU A 92 13.86 -13.28 7.05
CA GLU A 92 12.41 -13.16 7.14
C GLU A 92 11.96 -12.92 8.60
N ASN A 93 12.52 -13.66 9.56
CA ASN A 93 12.20 -13.48 10.99
C ASN A 93 12.60 -12.08 11.50
N ALA A 94 13.75 -11.56 11.06
CA ALA A 94 14.18 -10.20 11.40
C ALA A 94 13.23 -9.14 10.81
N ALA A 95 12.80 -9.31 9.55
CA ALA A 95 11.84 -8.43 8.89
C ALA A 95 10.49 -8.45 9.62
N VAL A 96 9.98 -9.63 9.99
CA VAL A 96 8.73 -9.77 10.75
C VAL A 96 8.83 -9.04 12.09
N LYS A 97 9.94 -9.17 12.82
CA LYS A 97 10.15 -8.44 14.08
C LYS A 97 10.12 -6.93 13.89
N GLN A 98 10.74 -6.41 12.83
CA GLN A 98 10.68 -4.97 12.54
C GLN A 98 9.25 -4.51 12.24
N ILE A 99 8.48 -5.28 11.47
CA ILE A 99 7.08 -4.99 11.17
C ILE A 99 6.24 -5.00 12.46
N MET A 100 6.46 -5.99 13.34
CA MET A 100 5.74 -6.05 14.61
C MET A 100 6.01 -4.82 15.48
N VAL A 101 7.26 -4.38 15.57
CA VAL A 101 7.61 -3.17 16.34
C VAL A 101 6.96 -1.93 15.74
N SER A 102 7.00 -1.76 14.41
CA SER A 102 6.38 -0.60 13.77
C SER A 102 4.85 -0.58 13.94
N GLN A 103 4.21 -1.74 13.80
CA GLN A 103 2.77 -1.91 14.04
C GLN A 103 2.39 -1.63 15.50
N TYR A 104 3.20 -2.08 16.46
CA TYR A 104 2.98 -1.82 17.87
C TYR A 104 2.90 -0.31 18.16
N TRP A 105 3.87 0.46 17.65
CA TRP A 105 3.87 1.92 17.80
C TRP A 105 2.70 2.59 17.08
N ALA A 106 2.33 2.08 15.90
CA ALA A 106 1.16 2.59 15.18
C ALA A 106 -0.14 2.38 15.98
N ILE A 107 -0.31 1.20 16.58
CA ILE A 107 -1.49 0.86 17.40
C ILE A 107 -1.54 1.72 18.66
N GLN A 108 -0.40 1.95 19.32
CA GLN A 108 -0.37 2.82 20.50
C GLN A 108 -0.82 4.26 20.21
N ARG A 109 -0.70 4.72 18.97
CA ARG A 109 -1.13 6.06 18.56
C ARG A 109 -2.64 6.17 18.28
N ILE A 110 -3.33 5.04 18.07
CA ILE A 110 -4.76 5.01 17.72
C ILE A 110 -5.64 5.73 18.76
N PRO A 111 -5.54 5.47 20.08
CA PRO A 111 -6.44 6.08 21.06
C PRO A 111 -6.37 7.61 21.07
N PHE A 112 -5.16 8.16 20.91
CA PHE A 112 -4.96 9.61 20.84
C PHE A 112 -5.58 10.22 19.58
N LEU A 113 -5.44 9.54 18.43
CA LEU A 113 -6.09 9.98 17.19
C LEU A 113 -7.62 9.88 17.29
N GLU A 114 -8.15 8.83 17.91
CA GLU A 114 -9.59 8.68 18.15
C GLU A 114 -10.14 9.80 19.03
N GLU A 115 -9.41 10.20 20.07
CA GLU A 115 -9.79 11.32 20.93
C GLU A 115 -9.79 12.65 20.16
N GLN A 116 -8.77 12.90 19.33
CA GLN A 116 -8.75 14.08 18.45
C GLN A 116 -9.94 14.10 17.49
N VAL A 117 -10.27 12.96 16.87
CA VAL A 117 -11.42 12.86 15.97
C VAL A 117 -12.72 13.16 16.72
N LYS A 118 -12.89 12.66 17.96
CA LYS A 118 -14.05 12.98 18.79
C LYS A 118 -14.13 14.48 19.10
N ALA A 119 -13.02 15.10 19.47
CA ALA A 119 -12.96 16.54 19.77
C ALA A 119 -13.31 17.38 18.54
N LEU A 120 -12.74 17.05 17.37
CA LEU A 120 -13.04 17.74 16.11
C LEU A 120 -14.52 17.63 15.73
N LYS A 121 -15.14 16.48 15.98
CA LYS A 121 -16.57 16.27 15.71
C LYS A 121 -17.46 17.17 16.57
N VAL A 122 -17.09 17.42 17.82
CA VAL A 122 -17.83 18.36 18.70
C VAL A 122 -17.74 19.78 18.13
N VAL A 123 -16.54 20.23 17.76
CA VAL A 123 -16.33 21.56 17.15
C VAL A 123 -17.10 21.71 15.84
N GLU A 124 -17.20 20.64 15.05
CA GLU A 124 -17.99 20.64 13.82
C GLU A 124 -19.49 20.88 14.09
N TYR A 125 -20.07 20.23 15.10
CA TYR A 125 -21.45 20.47 15.50
C TYR A 125 -21.69 21.91 15.98
N GLU A 126 -20.77 22.46 16.77
CA GLU A 126 -20.84 23.85 17.21
C GLU A 126 -20.79 24.83 16.03
N LYS A 127 -19.89 24.58 15.08
CA LYS A 127 -19.78 25.36 13.84
C LYS A 127 -21.08 25.29 13.03
N GLU A 128 -21.67 24.12 12.85
CA GLU A 128 -22.94 23.98 12.14
C GLU A 128 -24.08 24.73 12.85
N SER A 129 -24.13 24.67 14.17
CA SER A 129 -25.09 25.42 14.97
C SER A 129 -24.92 26.93 14.76
N ALA A 130 -23.70 27.45 14.85
CA ALA A 130 -23.40 28.86 14.61
C ALA A 130 -23.76 29.30 13.18
N ILE A 131 -23.55 28.45 12.18
CA ILE A 131 -23.96 28.74 10.79
C ILE A 131 -25.49 28.85 10.67
N LYS A 132 -26.24 27.97 11.33
CA LYS A 132 -27.70 28.02 11.33
C LYS A 132 -28.20 29.29 12.02
N GLU A 133 -27.67 29.60 13.20
CA GLU A 133 -28.01 30.82 13.93
C GLU A 133 -27.72 32.08 13.09
N ARG A 134 -26.54 32.16 12.46
CA ARG A 134 -26.19 33.26 11.56
C ARG A 134 -27.21 33.41 10.42
N ARG A 135 -27.70 32.31 9.83
CA ARG A 135 -28.73 32.37 8.78
C ARG A 135 -30.03 32.97 9.32
N TYR A 136 -30.51 32.48 10.45
CA TYR A 136 -31.72 33.03 11.08
C TYR A 136 -31.60 34.53 11.40
N LEU A 137 -30.44 34.96 11.90
CA LEU A 137 -30.17 36.37 12.18
C LEU A 137 -30.14 37.21 10.89
N MET A 138 -29.57 36.70 9.80
CA MET A 138 -29.54 37.40 8.52
C MET A 138 -30.93 37.53 7.90
N ASP A 139 -31.77 36.50 8.02
CA ASP A 139 -33.17 36.54 7.56
C ASP A 139 -34.00 37.53 8.39
N ALA A 140 -33.82 37.54 9.71
CA ALA A 140 -34.47 38.51 10.59
C ALA A 140 -34.03 39.95 10.27
N LEU A 141 -32.73 40.16 10.06
CA LEU A 141 -32.19 41.46 9.65
C LEU A 141 -32.79 41.93 8.32
N ALA A 142 -32.95 41.03 7.34
CA ALA A 142 -33.55 41.38 6.05
C ALA A 142 -35.00 41.88 6.21
N LYS A 143 -35.80 41.25 7.09
CA LYS A 143 -37.17 41.70 7.38
C LYS A 143 -37.19 43.09 8.02
N VAL A 144 -36.34 43.32 9.02
CA VAL A 144 -36.24 44.63 9.69
C VAL A 144 -35.81 45.73 8.72
N LYS A 145 -34.93 45.43 7.76
CA LYS A 145 -34.56 46.38 6.71
C LYS A 145 -35.77 46.76 5.85
N VAL A 146 -36.55 45.78 5.41
CA VAL A 146 -37.76 46.04 4.62
C VAL A 146 -38.77 46.89 5.39
N GLU A 147 -38.99 46.60 6.69
CA GLU A 147 -39.89 47.39 7.53
C GLU A 147 -39.40 48.83 7.73
N ARG A 148 -38.09 49.02 7.96
CA ARG A 148 -37.49 50.35 8.05
C ARG A 148 -37.66 51.13 6.74
N ASP A 149 -37.35 50.51 5.60
CA ASP A 149 -37.43 51.18 4.30
C ASP A 149 -38.90 51.59 4.01
N TYR A 150 -39.87 50.75 4.39
CA TYR A 150 -41.30 51.09 4.33
C TYR A 150 -41.68 52.27 5.24
N LEU A 151 -41.14 52.33 6.47
CA LEU A 151 -41.38 53.45 7.39
C LEU A 151 -40.77 54.75 6.87
N GLU A 152 -39.61 54.68 6.21
CA GLU A 152 -38.95 55.82 5.58
C GLU A 152 -39.81 56.39 4.43
N ASP A 153 -40.39 55.53 3.58
CA ASP A 153 -41.32 55.95 2.53
C ASP A 153 -42.57 56.65 3.08
N ILE A 154 -43.15 56.12 4.17
CA ILE A 154 -44.28 56.76 4.87
C ILE A 154 -43.87 58.13 5.42
N LEU A 155 -42.71 58.20 6.08
CA LEU A 155 -42.23 59.45 6.67
C LEU A 155 -42.07 60.53 5.61
N ASN A 156 -41.41 60.21 4.48
CA ASN A 156 -41.23 61.12 3.35
C ASN A 156 -42.59 61.61 2.82
N THR A 157 -43.55 60.70 2.66
CA THR A 157 -44.91 61.07 2.21
C THR A 157 -45.58 62.03 3.20
N CYS A 158 -45.49 61.77 4.50
CA CYS A 158 -46.05 62.65 5.53
C CYS A 158 -45.36 64.03 5.56
N GLU A 159 -44.05 64.09 5.37
CA GLU A 159 -43.29 65.34 5.30
C GLU A 159 -43.70 66.19 4.07
N ASP A 160 -43.88 65.55 2.91
CA ASP A 160 -44.37 66.20 1.70
C ASP A 160 -45.79 66.73 1.87
N GLU A 161 -46.69 65.93 2.45
CA GLU A 161 -48.07 66.37 2.71
C GLU A 161 -48.13 67.52 3.72
N ASN A 162 -47.32 67.48 4.78
CA ASN A 162 -47.24 68.55 5.76
C ASN A 162 -46.73 69.85 5.12
N THR A 163 -45.71 69.75 4.26
CA THR A 163 -45.19 70.88 3.49
C THR A 163 -46.26 71.46 2.55
N ARG A 164 -47.01 70.59 1.86
CA ARG A 164 -48.15 71.01 1.02
C ARG A 164 -49.22 71.72 1.84
N LEU A 165 -49.62 71.17 2.98
CA LEU A 165 -50.63 71.76 3.86
C LEU A 165 -50.18 73.11 4.43
N ALA A 166 -48.91 73.23 4.81
CA ALA A 166 -48.33 74.48 5.28
C ALA A 166 -48.39 75.57 4.19
N ASN A 167 -48.12 75.21 2.92
CA ASN A 167 -48.22 76.13 1.80
C ASN A 167 -49.68 76.56 1.52
N ILE A 168 -50.64 75.63 1.54
CA ILE A 168 -52.07 75.93 1.39
C ILE A 168 -52.53 76.85 2.53
N LEU A 169 -52.14 76.56 3.77
CA LEU A 169 -52.46 77.39 4.93
C LEU A 169 -51.90 78.81 4.79
N LYS A 170 -50.67 78.94 4.27
CA LYS A 170 -50.06 80.25 4.01
C LYS A 170 -50.82 81.02 2.91
N ALA A 171 -51.18 80.36 1.81
CA ALA A 171 -51.93 80.97 0.72
C ALA A 171 -53.33 81.43 1.17
N THR A 172 -54.08 80.56 1.84
CA THR A 172 -55.42 80.87 2.37
C THR A 172 -55.40 82.00 3.40
N ARG A 173 -54.38 82.05 4.27
CA ARG A 173 -54.18 83.20 5.17
C ARG A 173 -53.94 84.49 4.40
N SER A 174 -53.14 84.46 3.33
CA SER A 174 -52.90 85.63 2.47
C SER A 174 -54.17 86.10 1.78
N GLU A 175 -54.95 85.19 1.18
CA GLU A 175 -56.23 85.50 0.53
C GLU A 175 -57.24 86.08 1.54
N MET A 176 -57.28 85.54 2.75
CA MET A 176 -58.19 86.02 3.80
C MET A 176 -57.83 87.44 4.26
N GLU A 177 -56.54 87.75 4.38
CA GLU A 177 -56.09 89.12 4.64
C GLU A 177 -56.40 90.06 3.48
N GLU A 178 -56.23 89.62 2.23
CA GLU A 178 -56.64 90.41 1.06
C GLU A 178 -58.16 90.66 1.04
N LEU A 179 -58.98 89.64 1.32
CA LEU A 179 -60.44 89.79 1.40
C LEU A 179 -60.87 90.71 2.53
N LYS A 180 -60.24 90.64 3.72
CA LYS A 180 -60.45 91.62 4.80
C LYS A 180 -60.08 93.03 4.33
N ALA A 181 -58.94 93.17 3.68
CA ALA A 181 -58.49 94.41 3.04
C ALA A 181 -59.36 94.81 1.84
N ARG A 182 -60.26 93.95 1.34
CA ARG A 182 -61.29 94.32 0.36
C ARG A 182 -62.67 94.53 0.97
N ARG A 183 -62.88 94.17 2.23
CA ARG A 183 -64.16 94.32 2.90
C ARG A 183 -64.27 95.60 3.72
N TRP A 184 -63.16 96.25 4.04
CA TRP A 184 -63.20 97.49 4.84
C TRP A 184 -63.96 98.63 4.16
N TRP A 185 -63.90 98.78 2.83
CA TRP A 185 -64.71 99.78 2.12
C TRP A 185 -66.20 99.45 2.06
N HIS A 186 -66.60 98.18 2.19
CA HIS A 186 -68.03 97.82 2.31
C HIS A 186 -68.65 98.23 3.65
N MET A 187 -67.85 98.52 4.68
CA MET A 187 -68.37 99.18 5.91
C MET A 187 -68.77 100.63 5.69
N PHE A 188 -68.32 101.26 4.59
CA PHE A 188 -68.67 102.63 4.22
C PHE A 188 -69.71 102.71 3.10
N TRP A 189 -70.24 101.59 2.62
CA TRP A 189 -71.30 101.60 1.61
C TRP A 189 -72.64 101.94 2.28
N PRO A 190 -73.35 103.02 1.89
CA PRO A 190 -74.61 103.38 2.52
C PRO A 190 -75.64 102.30 2.19
N ALA A 191 -76.29 101.73 3.22
CA ALA A 191 -77.48 100.94 3.03
C ALA A 191 -78.51 101.80 2.29
N LYS A 192 -78.81 101.49 1.03
CA LYS A 192 -79.92 102.11 0.31
C LYS A 192 -81.20 101.81 1.11
N LYS A 193 -81.69 102.80 1.84
CA LYS A 193 -83.05 102.79 2.39
C LYS A 193 -84.00 102.63 1.20
N GLN A 194 -84.66 101.48 1.10
CA GLN A 194 -85.86 101.34 0.30
C GLN A 194 -86.94 102.19 1.00
N ALA A 195 -87.46 103.18 0.28
CA ALA A 195 -88.69 103.88 0.59
C ALA A 195 -89.76 103.40 -0.39
#